data_AF-R9MHY7-F1
#
_entry.id   AF-R9MHY7-F1
#
_cell.length_a   1.000
_cell.length_b   1.000
_cell.length_c   1.000
_cell.angle_alpha   90.00
_cell.angle_beta   90.00
_cell.angle_gamma   90.00
#
_symmetry.space_group_name_H-M   'P 1'
#
loop_
_entity.id
_entity.type
_entity.pdbx_description
1 polymer ?
#
loop_
_entity_poly.entity_id
_entity_poly.type
_entity_poly.pdbx_seq_one_letter_code
_entity_poly.pdbx_strand_id
1 'polypeptide(L)'
;MSIQSDVEMLFVRALENYEKTHDVTGVEATTIFQNHQIYEKIILQYEYLHQLDFDETVKYVEEIISQDVTDLILYHGSNVRFDKVDLSKSHNRRDFGRGFYCTVLEKQAKEWAHRLYIRNYTGGEYVYQYVFHQTDNLKIKRFTALDAEWLDFIKENRIRGGVQHTYDVVIGPVADDNTMETIQLYISNILTSAEAVERLRYNKVNNQVSFHTEKALKHLYFELIKEGAI
;
A
#
# COMPACT_ATOMS: atom_id res chain seq x y z
N MET A 1 14.54 15.62 2.69
CA MET A 1 13.15 15.16 2.50
C MET A 1 13.03 13.76 3.09
N SER A 2 11.84 13.35 3.50
CA SER A 2 11.61 11.93 3.81
C SER A 2 11.48 11.15 2.51
N ILE A 3 11.78 9.86 2.57
CA ILE A 3 11.65 8.97 1.42
C ILE A 3 10.22 9.00 0.86
N GLN A 4 9.22 9.05 1.75
CA GLN A 4 7.82 9.13 1.38
C GLN A 4 7.52 10.42 0.60
N SER A 5 8.05 11.55 1.07
CA SER A 5 7.91 12.82 0.35
C SER A 5 8.63 12.84 -1.00
N ASP A 6 9.75 12.11 -1.15
CA ASP A 6 10.46 12.03 -2.43
C ASP A 6 9.66 11.23 -3.46
N VAL A 7 9.09 10.07 -3.07
CA VAL A 7 8.22 9.25 -3.93
C VAL A 7 6.95 10.00 -4.32
N GLU A 8 6.30 10.67 -3.36
CA GLU A 8 5.14 11.52 -3.60
C GLU A 8 5.44 12.62 -4.62
N MET A 9 6.56 13.34 -4.43
CA MET A 9 6.98 14.39 -5.34
C MET A 9 7.30 13.85 -6.73
N LEU A 10 8.00 12.71 -6.83
CA LEU A 10 8.31 12.07 -8.11
C LEU A 10 7.05 11.64 -8.84
N PHE A 11 6.08 11.05 -8.15
CA PHE A 11 4.80 10.68 -8.74
C PHE A 11 4.04 11.89 -9.28
N VAL A 12 3.89 12.96 -8.47
CA VAL A 12 3.18 14.18 -8.90
C VAL A 12 3.88 14.81 -10.10
N ARG A 13 5.20 14.93 -10.07
CA ARG A 13 5.95 15.52 -11.19
C ARG A 13 5.89 14.65 -12.44
N ALA A 14 5.90 13.32 -12.32
CA ALA A 14 5.77 12.41 -13.45
C ALA A 14 4.37 12.50 -14.06
N LEU A 15 3.33 12.60 -13.24
CA LEU A 15 1.95 12.82 -13.67
C LEU A 15 1.79 14.13 -14.45
N GLU A 16 2.28 15.24 -13.88
CA GLU A 16 2.24 16.55 -14.55
C GLU A 16 3.09 16.60 -15.83
N ASN A 17 4.18 15.83 -15.88
CA ASN A 17 4.99 15.70 -17.09
C ASN A 17 4.22 14.95 -18.16
N TYR A 18 3.62 13.80 -17.83
CA TYR A 18 2.82 12.99 -18.73
C TYR A 18 1.61 13.76 -19.29
N GLU A 19 0.93 14.54 -18.44
CA GLU A 19 -0.15 15.45 -18.86
C GLU A 19 0.31 16.39 -19.99
N LYS A 20 1.47 17.03 -19.79
CA LYS A 20 2.02 18.00 -20.75
C LYS A 20 2.59 17.36 -22.02
N THR A 21 3.24 16.20 -21.91
CA THR A 21 3.90 15.55 -23.05
C THR A 21 2.93 14.84 -23.97
N HIS A 22 1.83 14.30 -23.43
CA HIS A 22 0.82 13.57 -24.19
C HIS A 22 -0.46 14.37 -24.48
N ASP A 23 -0.53 15.63 -24.06
CA ASP A 23 -1.69 16.53 -24.29
C ASP A 23 -3.02 15.93 -23.80
N VAL A 24 -2.98 15.29 -22.63
CA VAL A 24 -4.15 14.71 -21.96
C VAL A 24 -4.54 15.58 -20.78
N THR A 25 -5.79 15.47 -20.31
CA THR A 25 -6.20 16.15 -19.08
C THR A 25 -5.60 15.49 -17.85
N GLY A 26 -5.44 16.24 -16.74
CA GLY A 26 -5.00 15.66 -15.47
C GLY A 26 -5.88 14.50 -14.96
N VAL A 27 -7.18 14.47 -15.31
CA VAL A 27 -8.09 13.36 -14.96
C VAL A 27 -7.76 12.10 -15.78
N GLU A 28 -7.50 12.25 -17.08
CA GLU A 28 -7.09 11.15 -17.95
C GLU A 28 -5.72 10.60 -17.53
N ALA A 29 -4.74 11.48 -17.30
CA ALA A 29 -3.42 11.10 -16.80
C ALA A 29 -3.53 10.33 -15.46
N THR A 30 -4.36 10.81 -14.54
CA THR A 30 -4.59 10.14 -13.25
C THR A 30 -5.18 8.74 -13.45
N THR A 31 -6.15 8.60 -14.37
CA THR A 31 -6.77 7.31 -14.68
C THR A 31 -5.74 6.34 -15.28
N ILE A 32 -4.92 6.80 -16.22
CA ILE A 32 -3.83 6.00 -16.82
C ILE A 32 -2.85 5.54 -15.73
N PHE A 33 -2.40 6.44 -14.86
CA PHE A 33 -1.45 6.12 -13.78
C PHE A 33 -2.04 5.13 -12.77
N GLN A 34 -3.33 5.25 -12.47
CA GLN A 34 -4.03 4.32 -11.58
C GLN A 34 -4.20 2.93 -12.21
N ASN A 35 -4.50 2.84 -13.50
CA ASN A 35 -4.65 1.58 -14.22
C ASN A 35 -3.33 0.81 -14.31
N HIS A 36 -2.21 1.52 -14.43
CA HIS A 36 -0.88 0.95 -14.48
C HIS A 36 -0.20 0.86 -13.10
N GLN A 37 -0.91 1.22 -12.02
CA GLN A 37 -0.41 1.13 -10.64
C GLN A 37 0.95 1.85 -10.46
N ILE A 38 1.10 3.03 -11.09
CA ILE A 38 2.39 3.73 -11.22
C ILE A 38 2.98 4.12 -9.87
N TYR A 39 2.17 4.60 -8.93
CA TYR A 39 2.66 5.00 -7.60
C TYR A 39 3.36 3.84 -6.88
N GLU A 40 2.75 2.66 -6.89
CA GLU A 40 3.31 1.46 -6.27
C GLU A 40 4.59 0.99 -6.99
N LYS A 41 4.66 1.15 -8.30
CA LYS A 41 5.85 0.83 -9.09
C LYS A 41 7.01 1.81 -8.84
N ILE A 42 6.72 3.10 -8.63
CA ILE A 42 7.75 4.08 -8.21
C ILE A 42 8.28 3.73 -6.81
N ILE A 43 7.41 3.29 -5.88
CA ILE A 43 7.85 2.79 -4.57
C ILE A 43 8.83 1.61 -4.73
N LEU A 44 8.51 0.65 -5.59
CA LEU A 44 9.38 -0.49 -5.88
C LEU A 44 10.71 -0.04 -6.48
N GLN A 45 10.67 0.81 -7.50
CA GLN A 45 11.86 1.35 -8.15
C GLN A 45 12.78 2.04 -7.14
N TYR A 46 12.20 2.83 -6.22
CA TYR A 46 12.93 3.46 -5.13
C TYR A 46 13.56 2.43 -4.19
N GLU A 47 12.81 1.41 -3.76
CA GLU A 47 13.34 0.36 -2.86
C GLU A 47 14.52 -0.38 -3.49
N TYR A 48 14.52 -0.59 -4.81
CA TYR A 48 15.61 -1.25 -5.52
C TYR A 48 16.83 -0.35 -5.75
N LEU A 49 16.63 0.91 -6.11
CA LEU A 49 17.73 1.82 -6.52
C LEU A 49 18.27 2.68 -5.38
N HIS A 50 17.49 2.88 -4.30
CA HIS A 50 17.76 3.77 -3.17
C HIS A 50 17.99 5.24 -3.51
N GLN A 51 17.98 5.59 -4.79
CA GLN A 51 18.02 6.92 -5.37
C GLN A 51 17.19 6.88 -6.65
N LEU A 52 16.39 7.92 -6.87
CA LEU A 52 15.66 8.10 -8.12
C LEU A 52 15.92 9.50 -8.61
N ASP A 53 16.39 9.63 -9.85
CA ASP A 53 16.31 10.89 -10.56
C ASP A 53 14.98 11.01 -11.32
N PHE A 54 14.61 12.26 -11.61
CA PHE A 54 13.34 12.55 -12.24
C PHE A 54 13.25 12.02 -13.67
N ASP A 55 14.35 12.07 -14.43
CA ASP A 55 14.37 11.68 -15.83
C ASP A 55 14.27 10.15 -15.97
N GLU A 56 14.93 9.41 -15.08
CA GLU A 56 14.80 7.95 -14.94
C GLU A 56 13.37 7.55 -14.54
N THR A 57 12.76 8.29 -13.60
CA THR A 57 11.37 8.03 -13.18
C THR A 57 10.41 8.21 -14.36
N VAL A 58 10.54 9.28 -15.13
CA VAL A 58 9.69 9.52 -16.32
C VAL A 58 9.88 8.40 -17.35
N LYS A 59 11.12 8.01 -17.67
CA LYS A 59 11.37 6.91 -18.61
C LYS A 59 10.74 5.59 -18.14
N TYR A 60 10.85 5.29 -16.84
CA TYR A 60 10.27 4.10 -16.25
C TYR A 60 8.74 4.10 -16.35
N VAL A 61 8.10 5.24 -16.08
CA VAL A 61 6.64 5.40 -16.22
C VAL A 61 6.19 5.22 -17.68
N GLU A 62 6.87 5.84 -18.63
CA GLU A 62 6.59 5.67 -20.07
C GLU A 62 6.75 4.22 -20.51
N GLU A 63 7.79 3.53 -20.03
CA GLU A 63 8.00 2.11 -20.32
C GLU A 63 6.84 1.25 -19.80
N ILE A 64 6.43 1.44 -18.54
CA ILE A 64 5.29 0.72 -17.95
C ILE A 64 4.02 0.91 -18.77
N ILE A 65 3.70 2.15 -19.11
CA ILE A 65 2.47 2.50 -19.84
C ILE A 65 2.52 1.97 -21.27
N SER A 66 3.66 2.11 -21.96
CA SER A 66 3.81 1.63 -23.34
C SER A 66 3.76 0.10 -23.47
N GLN A 67 4.17 -0.62 -22.43
CA GLN A 67 4.08 -2.08 -22.36
C GLN A 67 2.75 -2.59 -21.80
N ASP A 68 1.80 -1.71 -21.48
CA ASP A 68 0.49 -2.04 -20.87
C ASP A 68 0.64 -2.88 -19.59
N VAL A 69 1.68 -2.58 -18.79
CA VAL A 69 1.97 -3.34 -17.56
C VAL A 69 1.02 -2.88 -16.45
N THR A 70 -0.03 -3.66 -16.25
CA THR A 70 -1.09 -3.41 -15.27
C THR A 70 -0.98 -4.27 -14.01
N ASP A 71 -0.17 -5.33 -14.02
CA ASP A 71 -0.04 -6.27 -12.91
C ASP A 71 0.83 -5.74 -11.77
N LEU A 72 0.52 -6.15 -10.53
CA LEU A 72 1.32 -5.81 -9.36
C LEU A 72 1.65 -7.06 -8.54
N ILE A 73 2.94 -7.27 -8.29
CA ILE A 73 3.42 -8.33 -7.39
C ILE A 73 3.24 -7.87 -5.94
N LEU A 74 2.61 -8.72 -5.15
CA LEU A 74 2.26 -8.46 -3.76
C LEU A 74 2.75 -9.57 -2.84
N TYR A 75 3.14 -9.18 -1.64
CA TYR A 75 3.67 -10.06 -0.62
C TYR A 75 2.83 -10.04 0.65
N HIS A 76 2.60 -11.21 1.24
CA HIS A 76 1.93 -11.35 2.53
C HIS A 76 2.79 -12.17 3.50
N GLY A 77 3.07 -11.60 4.67
CA GLY A 77 3.76 -12.30 5.75
C GLY A 77 2.79 -12.97 6.71
N SER A 78 3.05 -14.23 7.08
CA SER A 78 2.26 -14.98 8.05
C SER A 78 3.15 -15.88 8.90
N ASN A 79 2.77 -16.11 10.15
CA ASN A 79 3.38 -17.17 10.96
C ASN A 79 2.69 -18.54 10.80
N VAL A 80 1.58 -18.60 10.05
CA VAL A 80 0.78 -19.80 9.84
C VAL A 80 0.63 -20.05 8.34
N ARG A 81 0.82 -21.30 7.92
CA ARG A 81 0.57 -21.72 6.54
C ARG A 81 -0.94 -21.89 6.27
N PHE A 82 -1.40 -21.45 5.11
CA PHE A 82 -2.79 -21.57 4.66
C PHE A 82 -2.85 -21.70 3.14
N ASP A 83 -3.84 -22.43 2.63
CA ASP A 83 -4.01 -22.64 1.19
C ASP A 83 -5.01 -21.65 0.57
N LYS A 84 -5.92 -21.11 1.39
CA LYS A 84 -6.94 -20.16 0.96
C LYS A 84 -7.04 -18.99 1.92
N VAL A 85 -7.15 -17.80 1.36
CA VAL A 85 -7.39 -16.56 2.13
C VAL A 85 -8.77 -16.63 2.77
N ASP A 86 -8.82 -16.39 4.08
CA ASP A 86 -10.04 -16.25 4.86
C ASP A 86 -10.06 -14.85 5.51
N LEU A 87 -10.91 -13.96 4.97
CA LEU A 87 -11.04 -12.58 5.45
C LEU A 87 -11.46 -12.51 6.93
N SER A 88 -12.09 -13.56 7.46
CA SER A 88 -12.48 -13.62 8.88
C SER A 88 -11.28 -13.73 9.83
N LYS A 89 -10.11 -14.18 9.35
CA LYS A 89 -8.87 -14.27 10.14
C LYS A 89 -8.21 -12.91 10.38
N SER A 90 -8.67 -11.87 9.69
CA SER A 90 -8.16 -10.52 9.90
C SER A 90 -8.52 -10.01 11.29
N HIS A 91 -7.51 -9.55 12.03
CA HIS A 91 -7.70 -8.87 13.30
C HIS A 91 -8.58 -7.63 13.13
N ASN A 92 -9.36 -7.32 14.16
CA ASN A 92 -10.21 -6.14 14.17
C ASN A 92 -9.37 -4.85 14.32
N ARG A 93 -9.95 -3.69 13.93
CA ARG A 93 -9.38 -2.35 14.14
C ARG A 93 -8.03 -2.13 13.45
N ARG A 94 -7.87 -2.64 12.22
CA ARG A 94 -6.74 -2.30 11.34
C ARG A 94 -6.95 -0.95 10.67
N ASP A 95 -5.88 -0.36 10.13
CA ASP A 95 -5.89 0.95 9.45
C ASP A 95 -6.98 1.05 8.38
N PHE A 96 -7.09 0.02 7.54
CA PHE A 96 -8.08 -0.05 6.47
C PHE A 96 -9.25 -0.97 6.81
N GLY A 97 -9.45 -1.34 8.08
CA GLY A 97 -10.49 -2.29 8.49
C GLY A 97 -10.14 -3.76 8.27
N ARG A 98 -11.06 -4.69 8.54
CA ARG A 98 -10.78 -6.12 8.38
C ARG A 98 -10.60 -6.48 6.90
N GLY A 99 -9.51 -7.17 6.59
CA GLY A 99 -9.18 -7.58 5.23
C GLY A 99 -7.94 -8.47 5.15
N PHE A 100 -7.63 -8.92 3.94
CA PHE A 100 -6.36 -9.59 3.63
C PHE A 100 -5.34 -8.54 3.20
N TYR A 101 -4.21 -8.49 3.90
CA TYR A 101 -3.24 -7.40 3.81
C TYR A 101 -1.97 -7.87 3.13
N CYS A 102 -1.63 -7.25 2.02
CA CYS A 102 -0.38 -7.46 1.30
C CYS A 102 0.40 -6.16 1.19
N THR A 103 1.65 -6.25 0.73
CA THR A 103 2.51 -5.10 0.45
C THR A 103 3.31 -5.35 -0.83
N VAL A 104 3.71 -4.30 -1.52
CA VAL A 104 4.67 -4.41 -2.64
C VAL A 104 6.09 -4.70 -2.15
N LEU A 105 6.39 -4.43 -0.87
CA LEU A 105 7.72 -4.55 -0.30
C LEU A 105 7.93 -5.95 0.32
N GLU A 106 8.64 -6.84 -0.37
CA GLU A 106 8.91 -8.20 0.14
C GLU A 106 9.58 -8.18 1.54
N LYS A 107 10.49 -7.23 1.76
CA LYS A 107 11.16 -7.04 3.05
C LYS A 107 10.18 -6.77 4.18
N GLN A 108 9.16 -5.94 3.94
CA GLN A 108 8.11 -5.63 4.91
C GLN A 108 7.29 -6.89 5.23
N ALA A 109 6.96 -7.71 4.23
CA ALA A 109 6.27 -8.99 4.47
C ALA A 109 7.12 -9.98 5.27
N LYS A 110 8.43 -10.09 5.00
CA LYS A 110 9.37 -10.92 5.77
C LYS A 110 9.44 -10.48 7.24
N GLU A 111 9.68 -9.19 7.47
CA GLU A 111 9.73 -8.64 8.83
C GLU A 111 8.42 -8.87 9.58
N TRP A 112 7.27 -8.76 8.90
CA TRP A 112 5.98 -9.02 9.49
C TRP A 112 5.79 -10.50 9.87
N ALA A 113 6.18 -11.44 9.00
CA ALA A 113 6.15 -12.87 9.31
C ALA A 113 7.02 -13.20 10.53
N HIS A 114 8.25 -12.68 10.57
CA HIS A 114 9.16 -12.81 11.71
C HIS A 114 8.55 -12.27 13.01
N ARG A 115 8.00 -11.05 12.98
CA ARG A 115 7.33 -10.43 14.15
C ARG A 115 6.18 -11.29 14.67
N LEU A 116 5.37 -11.86 13.77
CA LEU A 116 4.27 -12.76 14.15
C LEU A 116 4.78 -14.07 14.76
N TYR A 117 5.82 -14.66 14.18
CA TYR A 117 6.46 -15.88 14.69
C TYR A 117 6.99 -15.67 16.11
N ILE A 118 7.79 -14.64 16.34
CA ILE A 118 8.34 -14.32 17.66
C ILE A 118 7.24 -14.02 18.68
N ARG A 119 6.20 -13.28 18.29
CA ARG A 119 5.09 -12.92 19.19
C ARG A 119 4.25 -14.12 19.63
N ASN A 120 3.96 -15.03 18.71
CA ASN A 120 3.08 -16.16 18.97
C ASN A 120 3.84 -17.42 19.38
N TYR A 121 5.16 -17.44 19.22
CA TYR A 121 6.07 -18.57 19.46
C TYR A 121 5.56 -19.89 18.84
N THR A 122 4.94 -19.79 17.67
CA THR A 122 4.23 -20.89 17.00
C THR A 122 4.27 -20.74 15.48
N GLY A 123 4.30 -21.88 14.79
CA GLY A 123 4.32 -21.95 13.33
C GLY A 123 5.72 -21.74 12.76
N GLY A 124 5.82 -21.02 11.65
CA GLY A 124 7.07 -20.72 10.96
C GLY A 124 7.02 -19.34 10.33
N GLU A 125 7.98 -18.98 9.49
CA GLU A 125 8.00 -17.68 8.81
C GLU A 125 7.68 -17.87 7.33
N TYR A 126 6.46 -17.51 6.94
CA TYR A 126 5.96 -17.69 5.57
C TYR A 126 5.77 -16.35 4.87
N VAL A 127 6.32 -16.21 3.67
CA VAL A 127 6.06 -15.08 2.78
C VAL A 127 5.41 -15.59 1.51
N TYR A 128 4.15 -15.23 1.32
CA TYR A 128 3.38 -15.52 0.13
C TYR A 128 3.64 -14.45 -0.91
N GLN A 129 3.72 -14.86 -2.16
CA GLN A 129 3.76 -13.99 -3.32
C GLN A 129 2.47 -14.19 -4.13
N TYR A 130 1.86 -13.07 -4.52
CA TYR A 130 0.66 -13.02 -5.33
C TYR A 130 0.84 -12.05 -6.50
N VAL A 131 0.09 -12.28 -7.58
CA VAL A 131 -0.10 -11.34 -8.68
C VAL A 131 -1.48 -10.71 -8.54
N PHE A 132 -1.55 -9.38 -8.46
CA PHE A 132 -2.80 -8.64 -8.45
C PHE A 132 -3.08 -8.01 -9.82
N HIS A 133 -4.19 -8.43 -10.44
CA HIS A 133 -4.68 -7.87 -11.69
C HIS A 133 -5.82 -6.89 -11.40
N GLN A 134 -5.52 -5.58 -11.46
CA GLN A 134 -6.54 -4.56 -11.32
C GLN A 134 -7.51 -4.59 -12.51
N THR A 135 -8.79 -4.37 -12.22
CA THR A 135 -9.85 -4.25 -13.23
C THR A 135 -10.84 -3.17 -12.85
N ASP A 136 -11.45 -2.53 -13.85
CA ASP A 136 -12.38 -1.39 -13.67
C ASP A 136 -13.64 -1.73 -12.85
N ASN A 137 -13.96 -3.02 -12.72
CA ASN A 137 -15.10 -3.45 -11.92
C ASN A 137 -14.82 -3.40 -10.41
N LEU A 138 -13.56 -3.23 -9.94
CA LEU A 138 -13.22 -3.14 -8.52
C LEU A 138 -13.35 -1.70 -8.01
N LYS A 139 -13.96 -1.52 -6.85
CA LYS A 139 -13.99 -0.20 -6.19
C LYS A 139 -12.72 -0.02 -5.37
N ILE A 140 -11.74 0.70 -5.89
CA ILE A 140 -10.41 0.87 -5.27
C ILE A 140 -10.29 2.27 -4.67
N LYS A 141 -9.84 2.37 -3.40
CA LYS A 141 -9.41 3.63 -2.78
C LYS A 141 -7.89 3.65 -2.71
N ARG A 142 -7.28 4.71 -3.24
CA ARG A 142 -5.82 4.92 -3.20
C ARG A 142 -5.52 6.15 -2.35
N PHE A 143 -4.57 6.00 -1.44
CA PHE A 143 -3.94 7.09 -0.69
C PHE A 143 -2.48 7.15 -1.13
N THR A 144 -2.08 8.28 -1.72
CA THR A 144 -0.69 8.52 -2.08
C THR A 144 0.04 9.36 -1.04
N ALA A 145 -0.64 9.80 0.02
CA ALA A 145 -0.06 10.66 1.05
C ALA A 145 -0.63 10.38 2.45
N LEU A 146 0.14 10.75 3.47
CA LEU A 146 -0.25 10.75 4.89
C LEU A 146 -1.05 12.03 5.23
N ASP A 147 -2.15 12.25 4.52
CA ASP A 147 -2.96 13.46 4.61
C ASP A 147 -4.14 13.34 5.60
N ALA A 148 -4.97 14.39 5.65
CA ALA A 148 -6.14 14.44 6.52
C ALA A 148 -7.19 13.37 6.15
N GLU A 149 -7.38 13.08 4.86
CA GLU A 149 -8.35 12.08 4.42
C GLU A 149 -7.90 10.68 4.87
N TRP A 150 -6.61 10.38 4.74
CA TRP A 150 -6.01 9.15 5.24
C TRP A 150 -6.15 9.01 6.76
N LEU A 151 -5.89 10.08 7.52
CA LEU A 151 -6.04 10.10 8.97
C LEU A 151 -7.48 9.82 9.42
N ASP A 152 -8.45 10.50 8.82
CA ASP A 152 -9.87 10.30 9.11
C ASP A 152 -10.31 8.87 8.77
N PHE A 153 -9.85 8.33 7.64
CA PHE A 153 -10.14 6.96 7.23
C PHE A 153 -9.62 5.92 8.22
N ILE A 154 -8.38 6.09 8.70
CA ILE A 154 -7.79 5.20 9.70
C ILE A 154 -8.50 5.32 11.04
N LYS A 155 -8.77 6.56 11.48
CA LYS A 155 -9.44 6.82 12.75
C LYS A 155 -10.79 6.12 12.81
N GLU A 156 -11.59 6.21 11.75
CA GLU A 156 -12.90 5.57 11.68
C GLU A 156 -12.80 4.04 11.80
N ASN A 157 -11.89 3.42 11.03
CA ASN A 157 -11.68 1.97 11.07
C ASN A 157 -11.13 1.47 12.41
N ARG A 158 -10.20 2.21 13.04
CA ARG A 158 -9.59 1.83 14.32
C ARG A 158 -10.56 1.99 15.51
N ILE A 159 -11.38 3.03 15.52
CA ILE A 159 -12.35 3.27 16.60
C ILE A 159 -13.50 2.27 16.52
N ARG A 160 -14.14 2.16 15.35
CA ARG A 160 -15.36 1.35 15.19
C ARG A 160 -15.06 -0.13 15.00
N GLY A 161 -13.92 -0.47 14.38
CA GLY A 161 -13.61 -1.83 13.96
C GLY A 161 -14.46 -2.29 12.77
N GLY A 162 -14.31 -3.54 12.33
CA GLY A 162 -14.96 -4.06 11.13
C GLY A 162 -14.38 -3.42 9.86
N VAL A 163 -15.22 -3.25 8.86
CA VAL A 163 -14.93 -2.51 7.63
C VAL A 163 -15.87 -1.31 7.60
N GLN A 164 -15.33 -0.09 7.59
CA GLN A 164 -16.12 1.16 7.67
C GLN A 164 -16.30 1.85 6.31
N HIS A 165 -16.06 1.12 5.22
CA HIS A 165 -16.15 1.62 3.85
C HIS A 165 -16.72 0.57 2.90
N THR A 166 -16.92 0.96 1.64
CA THR A 166 -17.48 0.11 0.58
C THR A 166 -16.46 -0.28 -0.49
N TYR A 167 -15.20 0.11 -0.33
CA TYR A 167 -14.12 -0.27 -1.24
C TYR A 167 -13.81 -1.77 -1.18
N ASP A 168 -13.59 -2.37 -2.35
CA ASP A 168 -13.13 -3.75 -2.52
C ASP A 168 -11.64 -3.87 -2.13
N VAL A 169 -10.85 -2.85 -2.51
CA VAL A 169 -9.42 -2.74 -2.25
C VAL A 169 -9.08 -1.35 -1.72
N VAL A 170 -8.24 -1.28 -0.69
CA VAL A 170 -7.64 -0.02 -0.22
C VAL A 170 -6.13 -0.13 -0.33
N ILE A 171 -5.51 0.87 -0.97
CA ILE A 171 -4.07 0.94 -1.25
C ILE A 171 -3.51 2.23 -0.67
N GLY A 172 -2.37 2.15 0.00
CA GLY A 172 -1.65 3.34 0.45
C GLY A 172 -0.76 3.08 1.65
N PRO A 173 -0.22 4.16 2.24
CA PRO A 173 0.66 4.05 3.40
C PRO A 173 -0.10 3.54 4.62
N VAL A 174 0.62 2.88 5.54
CA VAL A 174 0.08 2.33 6.78
C VAL A 174 0.83 2.85 7.99
N ALA A 175 0.22 2.72 9.17
CA ALA A 175 0.89 3.07 10.39
C ALA A 175 2.01 2.07 10.71
N ASP A 176 3.26 2.55 10.76
CA ASP A 176 4.39 1.83 11.37
C ASP A 176 4.62 2.25 12.84
N ASP A 177 5.64 1.69 13.48
CA ASP A 177 5.99 1.99 14.87
C ASP A 177 6.33 3.48 15.10
N ASN A 178 6.85 4.18 14.08
CA ASN A 178 7.22 5.61 14.15
C ASN A 178 6.00 6.53 14.04
N THR A 179 4.99 6.11 13.27
CA THR A 179 3.76 6.90 13.04
C THR A 179 2.70 6.68 14.14
N MET A 180 2.78 5.54 14.86
CA MET A 180 1.72 5.08 15.76
C MET A 180 1.39 6.09 16.86
N GLU A 181 2.39 6.72 17.47
CA GLU A 181 2.17 7.71 18.53
C GLU A 181 1.31 8.88 18.02
N THR A 182 1.71 9.49 16.90
CA THR A 182 0.97 10.60 16.29
C THR A 182 -0.46 10.22 15.96
N ILE A 183 -0.67 9.01 15.43
CA ILE A 183 -2.00 8.49 15.11
C ILE A 183 -2.84 8.29 16.37
N GLN A 184 -2.27 7.78 17.46
CA GLN A 184 -2.98 7.61 18.74
C GLN A 184 -3.39 8.96 19.35
N LEU A 185 -2.51 9.95 19.29
CA LEU A 185 -2.82 11.31 19.75
C LEU A 185 -3.95 11.94 18.93
N TYR A 186 -3.95 11.74 17.61
CA TYR A 186 -5.01 12.19 16.73
C TYR A 186 -6.35 11.47 16.97
N ILE A 187 -6.33 10.14 17.12
CA ILE A 187 -7.50 9.33 17.47
C ILE A 187 -8.12 9.79 18.80
N SER A 188 -7.27 10.16 19.77
CA SER A 188 -7.66 10.66 21.09
C SER A 188 -8.12 12.13 21.07
N ASN A 189 -8.18 12.78 19.90
CA ASN A 189 -8.49 14.19 19.70
C ASN A 189 -7.54 15.15 20.45
N ILE A 190 -6.31 14.71 20.75
CA ILE A 190 -5.27 15.55 21.35
C ILE A 190 -4.61 16.42 20.28
N LEU A 191 -4.38 15.86 19.10
CA LEU A 191 -3.91 16.59 17.93
C LEU A 191 -5.06 16.91 16.99
N THR A 192 -5.00 18.10 16.39
CA THR A 192 -5.78 18.42 15.19
C THR A 192 -5.24 17.63 13.99
N SER A 193 -6.05 17.53 12.93
CA SER A 193 -5.60 16.88 11.70
C SER A 193 -4.36 17.55 11.11
N ALA A 194 -4.29 18.89 11.15
CA ALA A 194 -3.15 19.64 10.61
C ALA A 194 -1.86 19.33 11.36
N GLU A 195 -1.90 19.29 12.69
CA GLU A 195 -0.73 18.95 13.53
C GLU A 195 -0.29 17.50 13.33
N ALA A 196 -1.25 16.58 13.16
CA ALA A 196 -0.94 15.17 12.91
C ALA A 196 -0.25 14.98 11.55
N VAL A 197 -0.81 15.56 10.47
CA VAL A 197 -0.20 15.52 9.13
C VAL A 197 1.21 16.10 9.16
N GLU A 198 1.40 17.26 9.79
CA GLU A 198 2.70 17.92 9.94
C GLU A 198 3.77 16.99 10.54
N ARG A 199 3.42 16.29 11.62
CA ARG A 199 4.33 15.36 12.29
C ARG A 199 4.60 14.10 11.46
N LEU A 200 3.65 13.69 10.63
CA LEU A 200 3.78 12.48 9.82
C LEU A 200 4.65 12.65 8.56
N ARG A 201 4.95 13.88 8.15
CA ARG A 201 5.69 14.16 6.91
C ARG A 201 7.08 13.54 6.81
N TYR A 202 7.71 13.22 7.95
CA TYR A 202 9.09 12.72 7.97
C TYR A 202 9.22 11.19 7.97
N ASN A 203 8.13 10.45 7.81
CA ASN A 203 8.14 9.00 7.92
C ASN A 203 8.69 8.30 6.66
N LYS A 204 9.14 7.07 6.87
CA LYS A 204 9.62 6.20 5.79
C LYS A 204 8.45 5.75 4.91
N VAL A 205 8.77 5.40 3.67
CA VAL A 205 7.80 4.75 2.78
C VAL A 205 7.35 3.44 3.39
N ASN A 206 6.05 3.28 3.43
CA ASN A 206 5.40 2.01 3.60
C ASN A 206 4.19 1.99 2.67
N ASN A 207 3.77 0.79 2.28
CA ASN A 207 2.61 0.64 1.44
C ASN A 207 1.91 -0.67 1.78
N GLN A 208 0.59 -0.66 1.79
CA GLN A 208 -0.20 -1.87 1.79
C GLN A 208 -1.30 -1.82 0.73
N VAL A 209 -1.61 -3.01 0.24
CA VAL A 209 -2.77 -3.34 -0.58
C VAL A 209 -3.64 -4.27 0.25
N SER A 210 -4.84 -3.81 0.59
CA SER A 210 -5.77 -4.55 1.45
C SER A 210 -7.04 -4.91 0.72
N PHE A 211 -7.42 -6.19 0.80
CA PHE A 211 -8.56 -6.78 0.11
C PHE A 211 -9.69 -7.05 1.11
N HIS A 212 -10.88 -6.55 0.82
CA HIS A 212 -12.01 -6.54 1.77
C HIS A 212 -13.21 -7.36 1.33
N THR A 213 -13.22 -7.86 0.09
CA THR A 213 -14.33 -8.63 -0.47
C THR A 213 -13.84 -9.88 -1.20
N GLU A 214 -14.68 -10.92 -1.23
CA GLU A 214 -14.43 -12.13 -2.04
C GLU A 214 -14.30 -11.80 -3.53
N LYS A 215 -14.98 -10.74 -3.98
CA LYS A 215 -14.83 -10.19 -5.33
C LYS A 215 -13.39 -9.75 -5.56
N ALA A 216 -12.80 -8.97 -4.65
CA ALA A 216 -11.42 -8.51 -4.76
C ALA A 216 -10.41 -9.68 -4.77
N LEU A 217 -10.64 -10.69 -3.92
CA LEU A 217 -9.75 -11.86 -3.85
C LEU A 217 -9.71 -12.70 -5.13
N LYS A 218 -10.75 -12.65 -5.99
CA LYS A 218 -10.72 -13.31 -7.31
C LYS A 218 -9.71 -12.68 -8.29
N HIS A 219 -9.23 -11.48 -7.99
CA HIS A 219 -8.24 -10.77 -8.78
C HIS A 219 -6.82 -10.91 -8.21
N LEU A 220 -6.66 -11.69 -7.14
CA LEU A 220 -5.40 -11.94 -6.46
C LEU A 220 -4.98 -13.41 -6.65
N TYR A 221 -3.95 -13.63 -7.45
CA TYR A 221 -3.54 -14.96 -7.90
C TYR A 221 -2.31 -15.40 -7.13
N PHE A 222 -2.41 -16.55 -6.47
CA PHE A 222 -1.29 -17.13 -5.74
C PHE A 222 -0.19 -17.57 -6.71
N GLU A 223 1.05 -17.22 -6.40
CA GLU A 223 2.21 -17.62 -7.19
C GLU A 223 3.10 -18.61 -6.44
N LEU A 224 3.59 -18.23 -5.25
CA LEU A 224 4.47 -19.09 -4.45
C LEU A 224 4.49 -18.71 -2.96
N ILE A 225 5.06 -19.61 -2.14
CA ILE A 225 5.44 -19.35 -0.75
C ILE A 225 6.95 -19.49 -0.63
N LYS A 226 7.59 -18.52 0.02
CA LYS A 226 8.96 -18.59 0.53
C LYS A 226 8.90 -18.94 2.02
N GLU A 227 9.64 -19.96 2.43
CA GLU A 227 9.77 -20.36 3.83
C GLU A 227 11.14 -19.88 4.35
N GLY A 228 11.17 -19.20 5.49
CA GLY A 228 12.41 -18.85 6.17
C GLY A 228 13.14 -20.10 6.67
N ALA A 229 14.46 -20.18 6.49
CA ALA A 229 15.26 -21.18 7.20
C ALA A 229 15.26 -20.82 8.69
N ILE A 230 14.79 -21.76 9.52
CA ILE A 230 14.79 -21.67 10.99
C ILE A 230 16.22 -21.73 11.51
#